data_AF-A0A2V9L6Y2-F1
#
_entry.id   AF-A0A2V9L6Y2-F1
#
_cell.length_a   1.000
_cell.length_b   1.000
_cell.length_c   1.000
_cell.angle_alpha   90.00
_cell.angle_beta   90.00
_cell.angle_gamma   90.00
#
_symmetry.space_group_name_H-M   'P 1'
#
loop_
_entity.id
_entity.type
_entity.pdbx_description
1 polymer ?
#
loop_
_entity_poly.entity_id
_entity_poly.type
_entity_poly.pdbx_seq_one_letter_code
_entity_poly.pdbx_strand_id
1 'polypeptide(L)'
;MRRVPLAVHCLLLLASISAPAVSLFADTIYQANAQGKQVVIQRDAIVVKEDPSFLVCKHFDLKEQRVVKVVLNKGSLPYEVNTSAPEARRQIVETWKRFGHKATLVDDGGKSTELFDLYLDFYPPGGRGSLLESVPPMTKLPLLIDGGGADEIEFSKIARIEAEGSQLRVTLRGGQIEAGKFLMPTDKPAEARVLGITEHYDPASADVFDFSLPLARLKEIRFEVQ
;
A
#
# COMPACT_ATOMS: atom_id res chain seq x y z
N MET A 1 14.26 -67.58 33.54
CA MET A 1 12.80 -67.34 33.66
C MET A 1 12.56 -66.17 34.60
N ARG A 2 11.52 -65.35 34.33
CA ARG A 2 11.08 -64.07 34.97
C ARG A 2 11.77 -62.82 34.38
N ARG A 3 11.27 -62.28 33.25
CA ARG A 3 10.14 -61.32 33.06
C ARG A 3 10.39 -59.95 33.71
N VAL A 4 10.95 -59.04 32.91
CA VAL A 4 11.05 -57.59 33.17
C VAL A 4 9.67 -56.96 32.95
N PRO A 5 9.14 -56.12 33.86
CA PRO A 5 7.83 -55.50 33.66
C PRO A 5 7.90 -54.35 32.64
N LEU A 6 7.13 -54.54 31.59
CA LEU A 6 6.79 -53.65 30.49
C LEU A 6 5.85 -52.54 31.00
N ALA A 7 6.36 -51.47 31.62
CA ALA A 7 5.48 -50.36 32.06
C ALA A 7 6.20 -49.02 32.31
N VAL A 8 7.22 -48.66 31.51
CA VAL A 8 7.80 -47.30 31.55
C VAL A 8 8.11 -46.84 30.13
N HIS A 9 7.10 -46.76 29.25
CA HIS A 9 7.29 -46.27 27.88
C HIS A 9 6.07 -45.50 27.31
N CYS A 10 5.16 -44.99 28.15
CA CYS A 10 3.93 -44.36 27.65
C CYS A 10 3.46 -43.15 28.48
N LEU A 11 4.38 -42.26 28.90
CA LEU A 11 3.97 -41.01 29.54
C LEU A 11 5.04 -39.93 29.34
N LEU A 12 5.25 -39.47 28.10
CA LEU A 12 5.94 -38.20 27.78
C LEU A 12 5.74 -37.83 26.29
N LEU A 13 4.55 -38.10 25.76
CA LEU A 13 4.19 -37.82 24.37
C LEU A 13 2.76 -37.27 24.36
N LEU A 14 2.57 -36.08 24.94
CA LEU A 14 1.38 -35.22 24.78
C LEU A 14 1.58 -33.89 25.53
N ALA A 15 2.75 -33.27 25.38
CA ALA A 15 2.84 -31.82 25.51
C ALA A 15 2.46 -31.23 24.15
N SER A 16 1.18 -31.37 23.79
CA SER A 16 0.61 -30.67 22.65
C SER A 16 0.71 -29.18 22.97
N ILE A 17 1.67 -28.55 22.32
CA ILE A 17 1.84 -27.10 22.27
C ILE A 17 0.53 -26.55 21.72
N SER A 18 -0.38 -26.13 22.60
CA SER A 18 -1.43 -25.19 22.26
C SER A 18 -0.74 -23.85 22.05
N ALA A 19 -0.04 -23.71 20.92
CA ALA A 19 0.33 -22.41 20.42
C ALA A 19 -1.01 -21.67 20.26
N PRO A 20 -1.20 -20.50 20.91
CA PRO A 20 -2.34 -19.67 20.56
C PRO A 20 -2.26 -19.47 19.06
N ALA A 21 -3.35 -19.74 18.35
CA ALA A 21 -3.45 -19.36 16.94
C ALA A 21 -3.19 -17.85 16.90
N VAL A 22 -1.95 -17.48 16.58
CA VAL A 22 -1.59 -16.08 16.40
C VAL A 22 -2.48 -15.63 15.27
N SER A 23 -3.47 -14.79 15.60
CA SER A 23 -4.32 -14.17 14.61
C SER A 23 -3.38 -13.48 13.61
N LEU A 24 -3.27 -14.05 12.42
CA LEU A 24 -2.40 -13.55 11.35
C LEU A 24 -2.92 -12.23 10.76
N PHE A 25 -4.07 -11.77 11.24
CA PHE A 25 -4.72 -10.55 10.84
C PHE A 25 -4.13 -9.38 11.62
N ALA A 26 -3.92 -8.25 10.94
CA ALA A 26 -3.64 -6.98 11.61
C ALA A 26 -4.90 -6.52 12.38
N ASP A 27 -5.09 -5.22 12.56
CA ASP A 27 -6.22 -4.74 13.34
C ASP A 27 -7.55 -5.11 12.69
N THR A 28 -8.53 -5.45 13.52
CA THR A 28 -9.90 -5.69 13.08
C THR A 28 -10.83 -4.65 13.69
N ILE A 29 -11.64 -4.02 12.86
CA ILE A 29 -12.60 -2.99 13.25
C ILE A 29 -14.00 -3.60 13.20
N TYR A 30 -14.70 -3.51 14.33
CA TYR A 30 -16.07 -3.97 14.51
C TYR A 30 -17.01 -2.79 14.70
N GLN A 31 -18.27 -2.97 14.35
CA GLN A 31 -19.36 -2.08 14.70
C GLN A 31 -20.57 -2.89 15.16
N ALA A 32 -21.29 -2.40 16.16
CA ALA A 32 -22.59 -2.97 16.50
C ALA A 32 -23.60 -2.70 15.38
N ASN A 33 -24.40 -3.70 15.01
CA ASN A 33 -25.56 -3.51 14.13
C ASN A 33 -26.81 -3.08 14.93
N ALA A 34 -27.95 -2.90 14.24
CA ALA A 34 -29.21 -2.47 14.87
C ALA A 34 -29.74 -3.44 15.96
N GLN A 35 -29.24 -4.68 15.99
CA GLN A 35 -29.58 -5.70 16.98
C GLN A 35 -28.54 -5.79 18.12
N GLY A 36 -27.55 -4.89 18.15
CA GLY A 36 -26.47 -4.89 19.13
C GLY A 36 -25.41 -5.97 18.91
N LYS A 37 -25.45 -6.69 17.78
CA LYS A 37 -24.44 -7.70 17.43
C LYS A 37 -23.23 -7.03 16.78
N GLN A 38 -22.03 -7.37 17.24
CA GLN A 38 -20.79 -6.95 16.60
C GLN A 38 -20.65 -7.57 15.21
N VAL A 39 -20.41 -6.72 14.21
CA VAL A 39 -20.09 -7.11 12.84
C VAL A 39 -18.73 -6.55 12.44
N VAL A 40 -17.97 -7.32 11.68
CA VAL A 40 -16.67 -6.87 11.17
C VAL A 40 -16.91 -5.88 10.03
N ILE A 41 -16.39 -4.67 10.18
CA ILE A 41 -16.42 -3.63 9.14
C ILE A 41 -15.13 -3.67 8.32
N GLN A 42 -13.99 -3.92 8.96
CA GLN A 42 -12.71 -4.02 8.29
C GLN A 42 -11.81 -5.05 8.98
N ARG A 43 -11.15 -5.90 8.18
CA ARG A 43 -10.03 -6.76 8.61
C ARG A 43 -8.74 -6.25 8.00
N ASP A 44 -7.61 -6.70 8.54
CA ASP A 44 -6.29 -6.46 7.96
C ASP A 44 -5.97 -4.98 7.76
N ALA A 45 -6.44 -4.18 8.73
CA ALA A 45 -6.17 -2.77 8.78
C ALA A 45 -5.05 -2.46 9.78
N ILE A 46 -4.51 -1.24 9.68
CA ILE A 46 -3.69 -0.65 10.73
C ILE A 46 -4.38 0.64 11.17
N VAL A 47 -4.89 0.65 12.39
CA VAL A 47 -5.46 1.84 13.03
C VAL A 47 -4.32 2.73 13.49
N VAL A 48 -4.28 3.94 12.94
CA VAL A 48 -3.22 4.94 13.19
C VAL A 48 -3.70 6.09 14.07
N LYS A 49 -5.02 6.26 14.20
CA LYS A 49 -5.61 7.26 15.08
C LYS A 49 -6.99 6.80 15.55
N GLU A 50 -7.27 6.98 16.83
CA GLU A 50 -8.58 6.73 17.40
C GLU A 50 -8.96 7.88 18.35
N ASP A 51 -10.03 8.57 18.00
CA ASP A 51 -10.63 9.65 18.79
C ASP A 51 -12.08 9.24 19.20
N PRO A 52 -12.74 9.98 20.11
CA PRO A 52 -14.15 9.73 20.44
C PRO A 52 -15.11 9.85 19.25
N SER A 53 -14.80 10.71 18.27
CA SER A 53 -15.69 11.02 17.14
C SER A 53 -15.37 10.27 15.85
N PHE A 54 -14.17 9.70 15.72
CA PHE A 54 -13.76 8.97 14.52
C PHE A 54 -12.55 8.06 14.81
N LEU A 55 -12.28 7.14 13.90
CA LEU A 55 -11.00 6.45 13.82
C LEU A 55 -10.42 6.60 12.42
N VAL A 56 -9.11 6.50 12.30
CA VAL A 56 -8.39 6.52 11.03
C VAL A 56 -7.60 5.23 10.91
N CYS A 57 -7.80 4.53 9.80
CA CYS A 57 -7.11 3.29 9.52
C CYS A 57 -6.53 3.27 8.10
N LYS A 58 -5.48 2.46 7.93
CA LYS A 58 -4.90 2.12 6.64
C LYS A 58 -5.26 0.68 6.29
N HIS A 59 -5.61 0.39 5.04
CA HIS A 59 -5.77 -0.97 4.55
C HIS A 59 -5.41 -1.07 3.08
N PHE A 60 -5.11 -2.27 2.59
CA PHE A 60 -4.92 -2.49 1.16
C PHE A 60 -6.28 -2.54 0.46
N ASP A 61 -6.44 -1.76 -0.60
CA ASP A 61 -7.59 -1.87 -1.49
C ASP A 61 -7.17 -2.66 -2.74
N LEU A 62 -7.76 -3.85 -2.93
CA LEU A 62 -7.43 -4.74 -4.04
C LEU A 62 -7.87 -4.17 -5.40
N LYS A 63 -8.94 -3.38 -5.44
CA LYS A 63 -9.44 -2.78 -6.68
C LYS A 63 -8.53 -1.64 -7.12
N GLU A 64 -8.05 -0.84 -6.18
CA GLU A 64 -7.11 0.25 -6.46
C GLU A 64 -5.65 -0.21 -6.53
N GLN A 65 -5.36 -1.44 -6.08
CA GLN A 65 -4.02 -2.03 -5.95
C GLN A 65 -3.04 -1.16 -5.17
N ARG A 66 -3.54 -0.54 -4.09
CA ARG A 66 -2.75 0.32 -3.22
C ARG A 66 -3.24 0.30 -1.78
N VAL A 67 -2.41 0.77 -0.85
CA VAL A 67 -2.86 1.10 0.50
C VAL A 67 -3.64 2.42 0.49
N VAL A 68 -4.80 2.41 1.14
CA VAL A 68 -5.68 3.57 1.31
C VAL A 68 -5.80 3.94 2.78
N LYS A 69 -5.97 5.24 3.05
CA LYS A 69 -6.24 5.78 4.39
C LYS A 69 -7.69 6.21 4.47
N VAL A 70 -8.43 5.66 5.42
CA VAL A 70 -9.87 5.88 5.58
C VAL A 70 -10.16 6.46 6.95
N VAL A 71 -11.07 7.44 6.99
CA VAL A 71 -11.63 7.99 8.23
C VAL A 71 -13.02 7.38 8.42
N LEU A 72 -13.23 6.66 9.51
CA LEU A 72 -14.54 6.14 9.90
C LEU A 72 -15.11 7.02 11.01
N ASN A 73 -16.18 7.75 10.71
CA ASN A 73 -16.86 8.60 11.69
C ASN A 73 -17.68 7.76 12.66
N LYS A 74 -17.42 7.90 13.97
CA LYS A 74 -18.19 7.24 15.02
C LYS A 74 -19.55 7.94 15.13
N GLY A 75 -20.58 7.27 14.64
CA GLY A 75 -21.97 7.71 14.78
C GLY A 75 -22.56 7.33 16.15
N SER A 76 -23.85 7.03 16.19
CA SER A 76 -24.52 6.54 17.40
C SER A 76 -24.10 5.12 17.82
N LEU A 77 -23.50 4.36 16.92
CA LEU A 77 -23.01 3.00 17.19
C LEU A 77 -21.48 3.03 17.27
N PRO A 78 -20.88 2.68 18.43
CA PRO A 78 -19.44 2.76 18.61
C PRO A 78 -18.72 1.72 17.76
N TYR A 79 -17.54 2.09 17.27
CA TYR A 79 -16.57 1.13 16.74
C TYR A 79 -15.80 0.48 17.90
N GLU A 80 -15.51 -0.80 17.75
CA GLU A 80 -14.59 -1.54 18.62
C GLU A 80 -13.38 -1.96 17.78
N VAL A 81 -12.18 -1.62 18.26
CA VAL A 81 -10.93 -1.96 17.58
C VAL A 81 -10.24 -3.07 18.36
N ASN A 82 -10.04 -4.21 17.70
CA ASN A 82 -9.10 -5.21 18.19
C ASN A 82 -7.73 -4.93 17.55
N THR A 83 -6.85 -4.31 18.32
CA THR A 83 -5.48 -3.97 17.88
C THR A 83 -4.58 -5.19 17.96
N SER A 84 -3.93 -5.52 16.85
CA SER A 84 -2.99 -6.63 16.78
C SER A 84 -1.60 -6.23 17.27
N ALA A 85 -0.79 -7.25 17.61
CA ALA A 85 0.60 -7.05 18.00
C ALA A 85 1.44 -6.41 16.87
N PRO A 86 2.52 -5.68 17.19
CA PRO A 86 3.40 -5.04 16.20
C PRO A 86 3.90 -6.01 15.11
N GLU A 87 4.13 -7.27 15.45
CA GLU A 87 4.56 -8.32 14.52
C GLU A 87 3.49 -8.61 13.45
N ALA A 88 2.22 -8.67 13.83
CA ALA A 88 1.11 -8.88 12.90
C ALA A 88 0.90 -7.66 11.99
N ARG A 89 1.08 -6.44 12.53
CA ARG A 89 1.07 -5.21 11.74
C ARG A 89 2.24 -5.14 10.74
N ARG A 90 3.41 -5.69 11.09
CA ARG A 90 4.52 -5.86 10.14
C ARG A 90 4.17 -6.88 9.05
N GLN A 91 3.54 -8.00 9.43
CA GLN A 91 3.16 -9.04 8.48
C GLN A 91 2.14 -8.57 7.44
N ILE A 92 1.20 -7.68 7.81
CA ILE A 92 0.27 -7.13 6.81
C ILE A 92 0.97 -6.17 5.84
N VAL A 93 1.99 -5.43 6.27
CA VAL A 93 2.81 -4.62 5.36
C VAL A 93 3.51 -5.49 4.32
N GLU A 94 4.00 -6.68 4.69
CA GLU A 94 4.56 -7.64 3.72
C GLU A 94 3.53 -8.11 2.68
N THR A 95 2.25 -8.12 3.06
CA THR A 95 1.15 -8.39 2.13
C THR A 95 0.93 -7.21 1.18
N TRP A 96 0.98 -5.97 1.69
CA TRP A 96 0.90 -4.77 0.86
C TRP A 96 2.04 -4.71 -0.14
N LYS A 97 3.28 -4.97 0.32
CA LYS A 97 4.47 -5.05 -0.55
C LYS A 97 4.32 -6.08 -1.66
N ARG A 98 3.60 -7.18 -1.41
CA ARG A 98 3.38 -8.25 -2.39
C ARG A 98 2.40 -7.86 -3.48
N PHE A 99 1.30 -7.21 -3.13
CA PHE A 99 0.20 -6.91 -4.06
C PHE A 99 0.31 -5.52 -4.71
N GLY A 100 0.93 -4.55 -4.03
CA GLY A 100 1.17 -3.21 -4.57
C GLY A 100 2.29 -3.21 -5.61
N HIS A 101 2.25 -2.24 -6.53
CA HIS A 101 3.24 -2.15 -7.61
C HIS A 101 4.66 -1.95 -7.05
N LYS A 102 5.59 -2.76 -7.55
CA LYS A 102 7.00 -2.67 -7.17
C LYS A 102 7.81 -2.04 -8.27
N ALA A 103 8.73 -1.17 -7.89
CA ALA A 103 9.64 -0.58 -8.85
C ALA A 103 10.97 -0.17 -8.22
N THR A 104 12.01 -0.15 -9.03
CA THR A 104 13.24 0.59 -8.74
C THR A 104 13.16 1.96 -9.41
N LEU A 105 13.32 3.02 -8.62
CA LEU A 105 13.44 4.39 -9.09
C LEU A 105 14.90 4.79 -9.20
N VAL A 106 15.23 5.60 -10.20
CA VAL A 106 16.51 6.32 -10.31
C VAL A 106 16.22 7.81 -10.38
N ASP A 107 16.76 8.58 -9.43
CA ASP A 107 16.60 10.04 -9.42
C ASP A 107 17.58 10.76 -10.36
N ASP A 108 17.41 12.08 -10.48
CA ASP A 108 18.27 12.98 -11.25
C ASP A 108 19.75 12.96 -10.81
N GLY A 109 20.02 12.62 -9.56
CA GLY A 109 21.35 12.41 -8.99
C GLY A 109 21.92 11.00 -9.21
N GLY A 110 21.15 10.09 -9.80
CA GLY A 110 21.54 8.69 -10.04
C GLY A 110 21.34 7.76 -8.84
N LYS A 111 20.73 8.23 -7.74
CA LYS A 111 20.42 7.38 -6.59
C LYS A 111 19.30 6.41 -6.97
N SER A 112 19.54 5.12 -6.74
CA SER A 112 18.52 4.08 -6.90
C SER A 112 17.76 3.86 -5.59
N THR A 113 16.43 3.69 -5.66
CA THR A 113 15.59 3.37 -4.50
C THR A 113 14.55 2.34 -4.93
N GLU A 114 14.51 1.22 -4.22
CA GLU A 114 13.45 0.21 -4.35
C GLU A 114 12.21 0.68 -3.60
N LEU A 115 11.06 0.61 -4.26
CA LEU A 115 9.76 0.93 -3.71
C LEU A 115 8.78 -0.21 -3.89
N PHE A 116 7.93 -0.35 -2.89
CA PHE A 116 6.73 -1.15 -2.91
C PHE A 116 5.50 -0.25 -2.84
N ASP A 117 4.34 -0.79 -3.23
CA ASP A 117 3.08 -0.05 -3.23
C ASP A 117 3.16 1.30 -3.95
N LEU A 118 3.76 1.32 -5.15
CA LEU A 118 3.99 2.54 -5.92
C LEU A 118 2.68 3.10 -6.49
N TYR A 119 2.43 4.39 -6.25
CA TYR A 119 1.35 5.16 -6.88
C TYR A 119 1.78 6.61 -7.15
N LEU A 120 0.98 7.32 -7.95
CA LEU A 120 1.09 8.76 -8.16
C LEU A 120 0.09 9.51 -7.30
N ASP A 121 0.52 10.63 -6.73
CA ASP A 121 -0.37 11.59 -6.05
C ASP A 121 0.00 13.02 -6.45
N PHE A 122 -0.92 13.96 -6.20
CA PHE A 122 -0.90 15.30 -6.77
C PHE A 122 -0.99 16.37 -5.68
N TYR A 123 0.05 17.19 -5.60
CA TYR A 123 0.19 18.21 -4.56
C TYR A 123 0.08 19.61 -5.14
N PRO A 124 -0.54 20.58 -4.45
CA PRO A 124 -0.49 21.97 -4.89
C PRO A 124 0.96 22.52 -4.84
N PRO A 125 1.34 23.48 -5.71
CA PRO A 125 2.67 24.09 -5.71
C PRO A 125 3.02 24.71 -4.35
N GLY A 126 4.23 24.42 -3.83
CA GLY A 126 4.75 24.98 -2.56
C GLY A 126 4.32 24.25 -1.27
N GLY A 127 3.82 23.02 -1.40
CA GLY A 127 2.97 22.31 -0.44
C GLY A 127 3.33 22.33 1.07
N ARG A 128 2.27 22.55 1.87
CA ARG A 128 1.97 21.73 3.06
C ARG A 128 0.57 21.16 2.87
N GLY A 129 0.44 19.83 2.98
CA GLY A 129 -0.82 19.11 2.82
C GLY A 129 -1.00 18.51 1.42
N SER A 130 -1.38 17.23 1.38
CA SER A 130 -2.08 16.68 0.22
C SER A 130 -3.39 17.45 0.03
N LEU A 131 -3.99 17.30 -1.14
CA LEU A 131 -5.39 17.57 -1.48
C LEU A 131 -5.58 18.70 -2.48
N LEU A 132 -5.26 18.39 -3.74
CA LEU A 132 -6.39 18.42 -4.65
C LEU A 132 -7.37 17.31 -4.22
N GLU A 133 -8.25 17.56 -3.24
CA GLU A 133 -9.21 16.56 -2.70
C GLU A 133 -9.99 15.85 -3.83
N SER A 134 -10.11 16.53 -4.97
CA SER A 134 -10.84 16.08 -6.15
C SER A 134 -10.07 15.13 -7.07
N VAL A 135 -8.74 14.99 -6.91
CA VAL A 135 -7.92 14.13 -7.77
C VAL A 135 -7.39 12.98 -6.92
N PRO A 136 -7.91 11.75 -7.07
CA PRO A 136 -7.45 10.62 -6.30
C PRO A 136 -6.02 10.21 -6.72
N PRO A 137 -5.24 9.62 -5.80
CA PRO A 137 -4.01 8.92 -6.15
C PRO A 137 -4.26 7.81 -7.17
N MET A 138 -3.26 7.48 -8.00
CA MET A 138 -3.43 6.61 -9.16
C MET A 138 -2.30 5.59 -9.35
N THR A 139 -2.66 4.40 -9.83
CA THR A 139 -1.76 3.30 -10.24
C THR A 139 -1.64 3.19 -11.77
N LYS A 140 -1.74 4.34 -12.44
CA LYS A 140 -1.71 4.50 -13.90
C LYS A 140 -0.99 5.79 -14.26
N LEU A 141 -0.44 5.83 -15.46
CA LEU A 141 0.28 6.96 -16.02
C LEU A 141 -0.57 7.64 -17.11
N PRO A 142 -1.15 8.82 -16.84
CA PRO A 142 -1.75 9.62 -17.90
C PRO A 142 -0.65 10.19 -18.82
N LEU A 143 -0.76 9.91 -20.11
CA LEU A 143 0.25 10.27 -21.10
C LEU A 143 -0.44 10.91 -22.32
N LEU A 144 0.07 12.07 -22.73
CA LEU A 144 -0.22 12.64 -24.04
C LEU A 144 0.81 12.10 -25.03
N ILE A 145 0.40 11.14 -25.86
CA ILE A 145 1.27 10.41 -26.79
C ILE A 145 1.66 11.34 -27.95
N ASP A 146 2.93 11.27 -28.35
CA ASP A 146 3.47 11.97 -29.52
C ASP A 146 2.71 11.52 -30.79
N GLY A 147 2.21 12.48 -31.57
CA GLY A 147 1.34 12.21 -32.72
C GLY A 147 -0.16 12.41 -32.44
N GLY A 148 -0.53 12.67 -31.19
CA GLY A 148 -1.89 13.00 -30.78
C GLY A 148 -2.64 11.81 -30.22
N GLY A 149 -3.31 12.02 -29.08
CA GLY A 149 -3.98 10.98 -28.30
C GLY A 149 -3.60 11.09 -26.83
N ALA A 150 -4.60 11.10 -25.95
CA ALA A 150 -4.39 11.01 -24.52
C ALA A 150 -4.83 9.62 -24.06
N ASP A 151 -3.98 8.95 -23.30
CA ASP A 151 -4.28 7.62 -22.75
C ASP A 151 -3.82 7.52 -21.30
N GLU A 152 -4.33 6.53 -20.58
CA GLU A 152 -3.90 6.16 -19.25
C GLU A 152 -3.32 4.76 -19.25
N ILE A 153 -2.00 4.67 -19.08
CA ILE A 153 -1.30 3.39 -19.12
C ILE A 153 -1.20 2.84 -17.70
N GLU A 154 -1.87 1.73 -17.41
CA GLU A 154 -1.77 1.03 -16.12
C GLU A 154 -0.33 0.62 -15.81
N PHE A 155 0.13 0.78 -14.57
CA PHE A 155 1.47 0.35 -14.14
C PHE A 155 1.71 -1.15 -14.34
N SER A 156 0.66 -1.96 -14.25
CA SER A 156 0.69 -3.38 -14.56
C SER A 156 1.20 -3.68 -15.98
N LYS A 157 1.00 -2.76 -16.95
CA LYS A 157 1.39 -2.91 -18.36
C LYS A 157 2.76 -2.30 -18.67
N ILE A 158 3.31 -1.49 -17.77
CA ILE A 158 4.57 -0.78 -17.97
C ILE A 158 5.73 -1.64 -17.46
N ALA A 159 6.79 -1.74 -18.25
CA ALA A 159 8.06 -2.29 -17.80
C ALA A 159 9.01 -1.19 -17.31
N ARG A 160 9.05 -0.06 -18.02
CA ARG A 160 9.97 1.03 -17.73
C ARG A 160 9.42 2.39 -18.15
N ILE A 161 9.71 3.41 -17.37
CA ILE A 161 9.53 4.83 -17.73
C ILE A 161 10.90 5.49 -17.65
N GLU A 162 11.30 6.18 -18.71
CA GLU A 162 12.51 7.00 -18.75
C GLU A 162 12.09 8.46 -18.97
N ALA A 163 12.64 9.37 -18.17
CA ALA A 163 12.32 10.79 -18.25
C ALA A 163 13.48 11.56 -18.89
N GLU A 164 13.15 12.35 -19.90
CA GLU A 164 14.07 13.25 -20.61
C GLU A 164 13.47 14.66 -20.63
N GLY A 165 13.76 15.43 -19.57
CA GLY A 165 13.17 16.74 -19.37
C GLY A 165 11.65 16.63 -19.12
N SER A 166 10.84 17.11 -20.06
CA SER A 166 9.37 17.02 -19.98
C SER A 166 8.77 15.85 -20.77
N GLN A 167 9.61 15.10 -21.49
CA GLN A 167 9.21 13.95 -22.27
C GLN A 167 9.42 12.67 -21.46
N LEU A 168 8.49 11.73 -21.60
CA LEU A 168 8.55 10.40 -21.05
C LEU A 168 8.63 9.39 -22.18
N ARG A 169 9.56 8.44 -22.05
CA ARG A 169 9.60 7.23 -22.87
C ARG A 169 9.13 6.06 -22.02
N VAL A 170 8.00 5.49 -22.39
CA VAL A 170 7.33 4.39 -21.67
C VAL A 170 7.50 3.10 -22.46
N THR A 171 8.29 2.18 -21.94
CA THR A 171 8.39 0.82 -22.48
C THR A 171 7.35 -0.06 -21.81
N LEU A 172 6.41 -0.57 -22.60
CA LEU A 172 5.40 -1.53 -22.17
C LEU A 172 6.01 -2.93 -22.04
N ARG A 173 5.41 -3.80 -21.22
CA ARG A 173 5.86 -5.19 -21.05
C ARG A 173 5.81 -6.00 -22.36
N GLY A 174 4.97 -5.60 -23.31
CA GLY A 174 4.92 -6.18 -24.66
C GLY A 174 6.06 -5.72 -25.59
N GLY A 175 6.98 -4.86 -25.12
CA GLY A 175 8.09 -4.33 -25.92
C GLY A 175 7.75 -3.08 -26.74
N GLN A 176 6.46 -2.74 -26.86
CA GLN A 176 6.02 -1.48 -27.47
C GLN A 176 6.52 -0.29 -26.64
N ILE A 177 6.90 0.78 -27.34
CA ILE A 177 7.40 2.01 -26.73
C ILE A 177 6.44 3.13 -27.11
N GLU A 178 5.91 3.79 -26.08
CA GLU A 178 5.16 5.04 -26.20
C GLU A 178 6.05 6.20 -25.76
N ALA A 179 6.05 7.29 -26.53
CA ALA A 179 6.73 8.52 -26.17
C ALA A 179 5.69 9.63 -26.04
N GLY A 180 5.85 10.50 -25.05
CA GLY A 180 4.90 11.58 -24.84
C GLY A 180 5.10 12.33 -23.53
N LYS A 181 4.24 13.31 -23.29
CA LYS A 181 4.31 14.14 -22.09
C LYS A 181 3.37 13.61 -21.02
N PHE A 182 3.81 13.67 -19.77
CA PHE A 182 2.91 13.44 -18.65
C PHE A 182 1.71 14.39 -18.73
N LEU A 183 0.50 13.84 -18.67
CA LEU A 183 -0.73 14.62 -18.67
C LEU A 183 -1.20 14.82 -17.24
N MET A 184 -1.23 16.08 -16.78
CA MET A 184 -1.80 16.37 -15.47
C MET A 184 -3.31 16.08 -15.49
N PRO A 185 -3.87 15.27 -14.58
CA PRO A 185 -5.30 14.95 -14.55
C PRO A 185 -6.18 16.11 -14.05
N THR A 186 -5.62 17.31 -13.94
CA THR A 186 -6.31 18.53 -13.50
C THR A 186 -5.77 19.73 -14.26
N ASP A 187 -6.63 20.73 -14.41
CA ASP A 187 -6.32 22.07 -14.88
C ASP A 187 -5.77 22.99 -13.78
N LYS A 188 -5.91 22.58 -12.51
CA LYS A 188 -5.35 23.30 -11.36
C LYS A 188 -3.84 23.10 -11.29
N PRO A 189 -3.07 24.12 -10.88
CA PRO A 189 -1.64 23.95 -10.64
C PRO A 189 -1.37 22.82 -9.66
N ALA A 190 -0.51 21.88 -10.04
CA ALA A 190 -0.15 20.71 -9.25
C ALA A 190 1.27 20.20 -9.59
N GLU A 191 1.88 19.51 -8.63
CA GLU A 191 3.09 18.71 -8.78
C GLU A 191 2.73 17.24 -8.66
N ALA A 192 3.00 16.47 -9.73
CA ALA A 192 2.87 15.02 -9.71
C ALA A 192 4.07 14.41 -8.97
N ARG A 193 3.79 13.52 -8.02
CA ARG A 193 4.81 12.87 -7.21
C ARG A 193 4.61 11.36 -7.25
N VAL A 194 5.73 10.63 -7.30
CA VAL A 194 5.76 9.19 -7.07
C VAL A 194 5.86 8.96 -5.57
N LEU A 195 4.93 8.19 -5.04
CA LEU A 195 4.84 7.80 -3.65
C LEU A 195 4.92 6.26 -3.55
N GLY A 196 5.33 5.79 -2.38
CA GLY A 196 5.38 4.36 -2.08
C GLY A 196 5.98 4.11 -0.70
N ILE A 197 6.13 2.85 -0.35
CA ILE A 197 6.80 2.43 0.88
C ILE A 197 8.18 1.83 0.56
N THR A 198 9.17 2.15 1.40
CA THR A 198 10.49 1.53 1.37
C THR A 198 10.50 0.24 2.19
N GLU A 199 11.61 -0.48 2.13
CA GLU A 199 11.83 -1.66 2.97
C GLU A 199 11.74 -1.34 4.48
N HIS A 200 12.01 -0.10 4.88
CA HIS A 200 12.06 0.35 6.27
C HIS A 200 10.77 1.03 6.75
N TYR A 201 9.67 0.89 6.00
CA TYR A 201 8.41 1.50 6.35
C TYR A 201 7.91 1.08 7.73
N ASP A 202 7.59 2.07 8.56
CA ASP A 202 7.01 1.86 9.89
C ASP A 202 5.49 1.67 9.77
N PRO A 203 4.95 0.48 10.11
CA PRO A 203 3.51 0.26 10.10
C PRO A 203 2.75 1.22 11.02
N ALA A 204 3.37 1.74 12.09
CA ALA A 204 2.74 2.68 13.01
C ALA A 204 2.69 4.12 12.48
N SER A 205 3.37 4.44 11.38
CA SER A 205 3.30 5.75 10.73
C SER A 205 1.86 6.14 10.41
N ALA A 206 1.51 7.40 10.60
CA ALA A 206 0.20 7.91 10.22
C ALA A 206 0.00 7.95 8.69
N ASP A 207 1.09 7.98 7.93
CA ASP A 207 1.08 8.05 6.48
C ASP A 207 1.10 6.66 5.85
N VAL A 208 0.51 6.53 4.67
CA VAL A 208 0.49 5.27 3.88
C VAL A 208 1.79 5.08 3.07
N PHE A 209 2.71 6.04 3.13
CA PHE A 209 3.99 6.05 2.43
C PHE A 209 5.09 6.59 3.36
N ASP A 210 6.33 6.24 3.10
CA ASP A 210 7.53 6.87 3.68
C ASP A 210 8.48 7.42 2.60
N PHE A 211 8.14 7.23 1.32
CA PHE A 211 8.84 7.82 0.19
C PHE A 211 7.93 8.74 -0.62
N SER A 212 8.48 9.87 -1.05
CA SER A 212 7.80 10.79 -1.96
C SER A 212 8.81 11.61 -2.77
N LEU A 213 8.73 11.56 -4.09
CA LEU A 213 9.62 12.32 -4.99
C LEU A 213 8.82 12.91 -6.17
N PRO A 214 9.06 14.19 -6.55
CA PRO A 214 8.45 14.75 -7.76
C PRO A 214 8.81 13.91 -9.00
N LEU A 215 7.84 13.67 -9.88
CA LEU A 215 8.06 12.96 -11.13
C LEU A 215 9.14 13.66 -11.99
N ALA A 216 9.19 14.99 -11.94
CA ALA A 216 10.20 15.80 -12.64
C ALA A 216 11.65 15.60 -12.13
N ARG A 217 11.83 14.98 -10.96
CA ARG A 217 13.14 14.64 -10.39
C ARG A 217 13.55 13.20 -10.63
N LEU A 218 12.71 12.43 -11.32
CA LEU A 218 13.03 11.07 -11.72
C LEU A 218 13.72 11.06 -13.06
N LYS A 219 14.73 10.19 -13.17
CA LYS A 219 15.34 9.81 -14.43
C LYS A 219 14.71 8.54 -14.99
N GLU A 220 14.39 7.59 -14.10
CA GLU A 220 13.89 6.28 -14.51
C GLU A 220 12.99 5.64 -13.44
N ILE A 221 11.98 4.88 -13.89
CA ILE A 221 11.16 3.96 -13.10
C ILE A 221 11.22 2.60 -13.79
N ARG A 222 11.69 1.56 -13.10
CA ARG A 222 11.69 0.16 -13.59
C ARG A 222 10.70 -0.64 -12.78
N PHE A 223 9.61 -1.06 -13.40
CA PHE A 223 8.59 -1.87 -12.74
C PHE A 223 8.98 -3.34 -12.73
N GLU A 224 8.83 -3.98 -11.57
CA GLU A 224 9.03 -5.43 -11.46
C GLU A 224 7.82 -6.17 -12.02
N VAL A 225 8.03 -7.41 -12.45
CA VAL A 225 6.93 -8.31 -12.81
C VAL A 225 6.29 -8.79 -11.52
N GLN A 226 4.99 -8.53 -11.36
CA GLN A 226 4.19 -9.11 -10.28
C GLN A 226 3.71 -10.52 -10.64
#